data_AF-A0A9P6CVX2-F1
#
_entry.id   AF-A0A9P6CVX2-F1
#
_cell.length_a   1.000
_cell.length_b   1.000
_cell.length_c   1.000
_cell.angle_alpha   90.00
_cell.angle_beta   90.00
_cell.angle_gamma   90.00
#
_symmetry.space_group_name_H-M   'P 1'
#
loop_
_entity.id
_entity.type
_entity.pdbx_description
1 polymer ?
#
loop_
_entity_poly.entity_id
_entity_poly.type
_entity_poly.pdbx_seq_one_letter_code
_entity_poly.pdbx_strand_id
1 'polypeptide(L)' 'YQEHEVNLNILEEKAVHVLGVHPFKWQLNTAKAILCGKDVIIDIGTGNGKTLCFLLPLLLDERDVGLTVSPLSALMIDQ' A
#
# COMPACT_ATOMS: atom_id res chain seq x y z
N TYR A 1 -4.64 12.35 5.64
CA TYR A 1 -5.34 11.86 6.85
C TYR A 1 -4.54 12.23 8.08
N GLN A 2 -5.20 12.56 9.19
CA GLN A 2 -4.60 12.57 10.53
C GLN A 2 -4.48 11.13 11.05
N GLU A 3 -3.54 10.87 11.96
CA GLU A 3 -3.27 9.49 12.43
C GLU A 3 -4.46 8.77 13.05
N HIS A 4 -5.40 9.52 13.64
CA HIS A 4 -6.61 8.98 14.27
C HIS A 4 -7.75 8.71 13.26
N GLU A 5 -7.66 9.26 12.05
CA GLU A 5 -8.66 9.07 11.00
C GLU A 5 -8.43 7.78 10.21
N VAL A 6 -7.19 7.27 10.19
CA VAL A 6 -6.85 6.05 9.44
C VAL A 6 -7.22 4.81 10.25
N ASN A 7 -8.29 4.14 9.82
CA ASN A 7 -8.74 2.87 10.39
C ASN A 7 -8.11 1.69 9.63
N LEU A 8 -7.20 0.97 10.30
CA LEU A 8 -6.48 -0.16 9.71
C LEU A 8 -7.40 -1.35 9.39
N ASN A 9 -8.48 -1.55 10.14
CA ASN A 9 -9.40 -2.67 9.90
C ASN A 9 -10.17 -2.47 8.59
N ILE A 10 -10.62 -1.24 8.32
CA ILE A 10 -11.28 -0.91 7.06
C ILE A 10 -10.30 -1.11 5.89
N LEU A 11 -9.05 -0.71 6.08
CA LEU A 11 -8.01 -0.87 5.06
C LEU A 11 -7.72 -2.35 4.77
N GLU A 12 -7.65 -3.19 5.81
CA GLU A 12 -7.52 -4.64 5.70
C GLU A 12 -8.72 -5.27 5.00
N GLU A 13 -9.95 -4.93 5.41
CA GLU A 13 -11.18 -5.40 4.76
C GLU A 13 -11.22 -5.05 3.28
N LYS A 14 -10.85 -3.81 2.92
CA LYS A 14 -10.75 -3.41 1.52
C LYS A 14 -9.67 -4.16 0.76
N ALA A 15 -8.53 -4.44 1.37
CA ALA A 15 -7.48 -5.23 0.74
C ALA A 15 -7.96 -6.66 0.42
N VAL A 16 -8.69 -7.28 1.34
CA VAL A 16 -9.28 -8.61 1.12
C VAL A 16 -10.35 -8.55 0.03
N HIS A 17 -11.23 -7.53 0.07
CA HIS A 17 -12.34 -7.42 -0.87
C HIS A 17 -11.91 -7.06 -2.30
N VAL A 18 -10.93 -6.15 -2.46
CA VAL A 18 -10.52 -5.63 -3.77
C VAL A 18 -9.35 -6.43 -4.36
N LEU A 19 -8.37 -6.80 -3.53
CA LEU A 19 -7.13 -7.45 -3.98
C LEU A 19 -7.08 -8.95 -3.65
N GLY A 20 -7.98 -9.46 -2.81
CA GLY A 20 -7.98 -10.88 -2.40
C GLY A 20 -6.81 -11.27 -1.49
N VAL A 21 -6.16 -10.30 -0.83
CA VAL A 21 -4.97 -10.53 0.00
C VAL A 21 -5.19 -10.08 1.44
N HIS A 22 -4.55 -10.76 2.38
CA HIS A 22 -4.47 -10.36 3.78
C HIS A 22 -3.12 -9.67 4.04
N PRO A 23 -3.09 -8.34 4.21
CA PRO A 23 -1.85 -7.62 4.46
C PRO A 23 -1.27 -7.97 5.83
N PHE A 24 0.06 -8.05 5.93
CA PHE A 24 0.73 -8.09 7.22
C PHE A 24 0.59 -6.75 7.95
N LYS A 25 0.63 -6.80 9.28
CA LYS A 25 0.57 -5.59 10.13
C LYS A 25 1.61 -4.53 9.76
N TRP A 26 2.80 -4.93 9.34
CA TRP A 26 3.83 -3.97 8.92
C TRP A 26 3.45 -3.26 7.61
N GLN A 27 2.80 -3.94 6.67
CA GLN A 27 2.32 -3.35 5.41
C GLN A 27 1.20 -2.33 5.68
N LEU A 28 0.27 -2.66 6.59
CA LEU A 28 -0.79 -1.75 7.04
C LEU A 28 -0.21 -0.51 7.73
N ASN A 29 0.79 -0.68 8.59
CA ASN A 29 1.46 0.43 9.25
C ASN A 29 2.19 1.34 8.26
N THR A 30 2.84 0.76 7.24
CA THR A 30 3.45 1.54 6.17
C THR A 30 2.41 2.29 5.35
N ALA A 31 1.32 1.65 4.95
CA ALA A 31 0.23 2.30 4.24
C ALA A 31 -0.38 3.46 5.05
N LYS A 32 -0.53 3.29 6.37
CA LYS A 32 -0.97 4.37 7.27
C LYS A 32 0.00 5.55 7.25
N ALA A 33 1.31 5.31 7.30
CA ALA A 33 2.29 6.38 7.21
C ALA A 33 2.17 7.17 5.89
N ILE A 34 1.99 6.46 4.77
CA ILE A 34 1.75 7.07 3.45
C ILE A 34 0.46 7.91 3.45
N LEU A 35 -0.65 7.36 3.95
CA LEU A 35 -1.94 8.07 4.08
C LEU A 35 -1.87 9.32 4.97
N CYS A 36 -0.96 9.32 5.94
CA CYS A 36 -0.68 10.47 6.79
C CYS A 36 0.27 11.50 6.14
N GLY A 37 0.64 11.31 4.87
CA GLY A 37 1.52 12.21 4.12
C GLY A 37 2.99 12.14 4.54
N LYS A 38 3.44 11.02 5.12
CA LYS A 38 4.84 10.81 5.51
C LYS A 38 5.62 10.20 4.37
N ASP A 39 6.87 10.63 4.19
CA ASP A 39 7.84 9.93 3.35
C ASP A 39 8.29 8.63 4.01
N VAL A 40 8.36 7.55 3.24
CA VAL A 40 8.69 6.22 3.77
C VAL A 40 9.78 5.55 2.93
N ILE A 41 10.77 4.98 3.63
CA ILE A 41 11.73 4.03 3.08
C ILE A 41 11.40 2.65 3.65
N ILE A 42 11.30 1.64 2.77
CA ILE A 42 11.02 0.26 3.15
C ILE A 42 12.23 -0.59 2.76
N ASP A 43 12.90 -1.18 3.75
CA ASP A 43 13.98 -2.14 3.54
C ASP A 43 13.48 -3.58 3.75
N ILE A 44 13.06 -4.20 2.66
CA ILE A 44 12.42 -5.52 2.65
C ILE A 44 12.92 -6.28 1.41
N GLY A 45 13.23 -7.57 1.58
CA GLY A 45 13.68 -8.45 0.50
C GLY A 45 12.68 -8.56 -0.66
N THR A 46 13.15 -8.97 -1.83
CA THR A 46 12.27 -9.24 -3.00
C THR A 46 11.23 -10.32 -2.67
N GLY A 47 10.07 -10.28 -3.34
CA GLY A 47 8.98 -11.25 -3.15
C GLY A 47 8.18 -11.11 -1.84
N ASN A 48 8.58 -10.26 -0.90
CA ASN A 48 7.90 -10.09 0.39
C ASN A 48 6.69 -9.12 0.35
N GLY A 49 6.17 -8.82 -0.84
CA GLY A 49 4.97 -7.98 -0.98
C GLY A 49 5.15 -6.49 -0.67
N LYS A 50 6.34 -5.92 -0.87
CA LYS A 50 6.58 -4.48 -0.68
C LYS A 50 5.69 -3.58 -1.55
N THR A 51 5.28 -4.05 -2.73
CA THR A 51 4.36 -3.35 -3.64
C THR A 51 2.99 -3.11 -2.99
N LEU A 52 2.50 -4.08 -2.21
CA LEU A 52 1.21 -3.98 -1.52
C LEU A 52 1.15 -2.74 -0.60
N CYS A 53 2.27 -2.37 0.04
CA CYS A 53 2.34 -1.18 0.88
C CYS A 53 1.94 0.12 0.16
N PHE A 54 2.19 0.20 -1.16
CA PHE A 54 1.88 1.37 -1.98
C PHE A 54 0.51 1.28 -2.66
N LEU A 55 -0.04 0.07 -2.79
CA LEU A 55 -1.40 -0.14 -3.31
C LEU A 55 -2.47 0.09 -2.25
N LEU A 56 -2.21 -0.31 -1.00
CA LEU A 56 -3.17 -0.19 0.10
C LEU A 56 -3.74 1.23 0.25
N PRO A 57 -2.94 2.32 0.28
CA PRO A 57 -3.47 3.68 0.41
C PRO A 57 -4.53 4.04 -0.63
N LEU A 58 -4.41 3.52 -1.86
CA LEU A 58 -5.29 3.82 -2.99
C LEU A 58 -6.67 3.16 -2.87
N LEU A 59 -6.85 2.24 -1.91
CA LEU A 59 -8.12 1.53 -1.75
C LEU A 59 -9.17 2.38 -1.04
N LEU A 60 -8.80 3.47 -0.37
CA LEU A 60 -9.74 4.24 0.45
C LEU A 60 -10.66 5.13 -0.40
N ASP A 61 -10.17 5.73 -1.47
CA ASP A 61 -10.92 6.59 -2.38
C ASP A 61 -10.63 6.21 -3.84
N GLU A 62 -11.67 5.96 -4.64
CA GLU A 62 -11.54 5.58 -6.06
C GLU A 62 -10.96 6.69 -6.94
N ARG A 63 -10.89 7.92 -6.41
CA ARG A 63 -10.28 9.07 -7.07
C ARG A 63 -8.77 9.17 -6.83
N ASP A 64 -8.22 8.39 -5.91
CA ASP A 64 -6.80 8.41 -5.61
C ASP A 64 -5.99 7.83 -6.78
N VAL A 65 -4.83 8.45 -7.04
CA VAL A 65 -3.93 8.04 -8.13
C VAL A 65 -2.54 7.76 -7.55
N GLY A 66 -2.03 6.56 -7.80
CA GLY A 66 -0.64 6.18 -7.50
C GLY A 66 0.24 6.28 -8.74
N LEU A 67 1.44 6.83 -8.58
CA LEU A 67 2.49 6.81 -9.61
C LEU A 67 3.65 5.93 -9.16
N THR A 68 3.80 4.78 -9.80
CA THR A 68 4.93 3.87 -9.57
C THR A 68 5.99 4.06 -10.64
N VAL A 69 7.22 4.35 -10.23
CA VAL A 69 8.37 4.44 -11.13
C VAL A 69 9.26 3.24 -10.90
N SER A 70 9.48 2.46 -11.96
CA SER A 70 10.36 1.28 -11.95
C SER A 70 11.46 1.45 -12.99
N PRO A 71 12.72 1.07 -12.69
CA PRO A 71 13.83 1.20 -13.62
C PRO A 71 13.79 0.17 -14.77
N LEU A 72 13.02 -0.92 -14.64
CA LEU A 72 13.01 -2.02 -15.61
C LEU A 72 11.60 -2.29 -16.13
N SER A 73 11.43 -2.29 -17.46
CA SER A 73 10.13 -2.55 -18.10
C SER A 73 9.56 -3.92 -17.79
N ALA A 74 10.41 -4.95 -17.66
CA ALA A 74 9.97 -6.28 -17.25
C ALA A 74 9.28 -6.27 -15.88
N LEU A 75 9.78 -5.45 -14.94
CA LEU A 75 9.15 -5.28 -13.63
C LEU A 75 7.86 -4.47 -13.70
N MET A 76 7.65 -3.65 -14.72
CA MET A 76 6.40 -2.92 -14.89
C MET A 76 5.28 -3.82 -15.43
N ILE A 77 5.62 -4.84 -16.23
CA ILE A 77 4.65 -5.79 -16.78
C ILE A 77 4.20 -6.80 -15.71
N ASP A 78 5.09 -7.13 -14.77
CA ASP A 78 4.86 -8.13 -13.72
C ASP A 78 4.13 -7.59 -12.48
N GLN A 79 4.07 -6.27 -12.31
CA GLN A 79 3.40 -5.59 -11.18
C GLN A 79 1.95 -5.24 -11.51
#